data_AF-J9EA24-F1
#
_entry.id   AF-J9EA24-F1
#
_cell.length_a   1.000
_cell.length_b   1.000
_cell.length_c   1.000
_cell.angle_alpha   90.00
_cell.angle_beta   90.00
_cell.angle_gamma   90.00
#
_symmetry.space_group_name_H-M   'P 1'
#
loop_
_entity.id
_entity.type
_entity.pdbx_description
1 polymer ?
#
loop_
_entity_poly.entity_id
_entity_poly.type
_entity_poly.pdbx_seq_one_letter_code
_entity_poly.pdbx_strand_id
1 'polypeptide(L)'
;MHWLNLQEDTYPLIIYECDTSATSWTRRCLRQADAILFVANGEQKPFQQSLMDDYLNMNEDGIRTNKELILLWDEKTVEPQGTIEWLKGSWFSGHHHVRIHKRMVQWNLKKVSESDIVSFYEQNIYGGKVDSGSDFSRLARILTGNAIGVVLGGGGARGASHVGVLRAMQEHGIPIDMIGGTSIGSMIGGLYAQEVEDLEQRAKSWFMMMASIWPKIWDLTYAHSAMFTGAGFNHGLQDLFSDSLIEDLWIPYFCISTDISNSEMRVHRTGPLWAYCRASMSLAGYLPPLCDPVDGHLLLDGGYVNNLPADVMQSMGAKIVIAVDVGSAAETNLYNYGDSLSGFWVLLKKLNPFAEPIKVLNMEEIQ
;
A
#
# COMPACT_ATOMS: atom_id res chain seq x y z
N MET A 1 -29.76 5.01 -31.05
CA MET A 1 -28.39 4.45 -30.98
C MET A 1 -27.33 5.47 -31.38
N HIS A 2 -27.55 6.27 -32.42
CA HIS A 2 -26.54 7.24 -32.91
C HIS A 2 -26.09 8.30 -31.88
N TRP A 3 -26.98 8.79 -31.01
CA TRP A 3 -26.62 9.83 -30.04
C TRP A 3 -25.57 9.39 -29.01
N LEU A 4 -25.69 8.18 -28.43
CA LEU A 4 -24.75 7.72 -27.40
C LEU A 4 -23.35 7.52 -27.99
N ASN A 5 -23.27 6.88 -29.15
CA ASN A 5 -22.01 6.72 -29.89
C ASN A 5 -21.37 8.07 -30.22
N LEU A 6 -22.19 9.09 -30.58
CA LEU A 6 -21.67 10.43 -30.80
C LEU A 6 -21.09 11.05 -29.53
N GLN A 7 -21.71 10.80 -28.36
CA GLN A 7 -21.12 11.24 -27.09
C GLN A 7 -19.78 10.52 -26.86
N GLU A 8 -19.74 9.19 -27.04
CA GLU A 8 -18.54 8.34 -26.91
C GLU A 8 -17.39 8.82 -27.81
N ASP A 9 -17.70 9.27 -29.02
CA ASP A 9 -16.70 9.83 -29.95
C ASP A 9 -16.26 11.25 -29.57
N THR A 10 -17.10 12.01 -28.85
CA THR A 10 -16.86 13.42 -28.54
C THR A 10 -16.08 13.61 -27.24
N TYR A 11 -16.38 12.81 -26.21
CA TYR A 11 -15.83 12.98 -24.88
C TYR A 11 -14.81 11.90 -24.54
N PRO A 12 -13.65 12.26 -23.97
CA PRO A 12 -12.61 11.29 -23.61
C PRO A 12 -13.00 10.39 -22.42
N LEU A 13 -14.02 10.79 -21.65
CA LEU A 13 -14.54 10.04 -20.52
C LEU A 13 -16.05 10.23 -20.46
N ILE A 14 -16.78 9.12 -20.32
CA ILE A 14 -18.23 9.12 -20.12
C ILE A 14 -18.55 8.19 -18.95
N ILE A 15 -19.42 8.67 -18.07
CA ILE A 15 -19.90 7.88 -16.93
C ILE A 15 -21.36 7.52 -17.22
N TYR A 16 -21.65 6.23 -17.21
CA TYR A 16 -23.02 5.74 -17.24
C TYR A 16 -23.50 5.44 -15.83
N GLU A 17 -24.58 6.09 -15.41
CA GLU A 17 -25.28 5.73 -14.17
C GLU A 17 -26.24 4.57 -14.46
N CYS A 18 -26.12 3.48 -13.71
CA CYS A 18 -27.00 2.32 -13.83
C CYS A 18 -28.26 2.51 -12.98
N ASP A 19 -29.37 1.93 -13.42
CA ASP A 19 -30.58 1.88 -12.60
C ASP A 19 -30.37 0.95 -11.40
N THR A 20 -31.20 1.12 -10.37
CA THR A 20 -31.22 0.23 -9.19
C THR A 20 -31.74 -1.17 -9.48
N SER A 21 -32.23 -1.43 -10.69
CA SER A 21 -32.66 -2.75 -11.16
C SER A 21 -32.03 -3.13 -12.50
N ALA A 22 -32.17 -4.40 -12.85
CA ALA A 22 -31.66 -5.01 -14.08
C ALA A 22 -32.41 -4.60 -15.37
N THR A 23 -32.50 -3.31 -15.63
CA THR A 23 -33.16 -2.74 -16.81
C THR A 23 -32.37 -3.00 -18.09
N SER A 24 -32.99 -2.75 -19.24
CA SER A 24 -32.30 -2.77 -20.53
C SER A 24 -31.20 -1.71 -20.61
N TRP A 25 -31.33 -0.61 -19.87
CA TRP A 25 -30.29 0.42 -19.74
C TRP A 25 -29.09 -0.11 -18.95
N THR A 26 -29.31 -0.66 -17.75
CA THR A 26 -28.22 -1.23 -16.93
C THR A 26 -27.45 -2.31 -17.68
N ARG A 27 -28.14 -3.24 -18.37
CA ARG A 27 -27.47 -4.27 -19.20
C ARG A 27 -26.64 -3.66 -20.33
N ARG A 28 -27.08 -2.54 -20.90
CA ARG A 28 -26.33 -1.82 -21.93
C ARG A 28 -25.08 -1.17 -21.35
N CYS A 29 -25.19 -0.48 -20.21
CA CYS A 29 -24.05 0.12 -19.50
C CYS A 29 -22.98 -0.93 -19.21
N LEU A 30 -23.37 -2.05 -18.59
CA LEU A 30 -22.44 -3.13 -18.22
C LEU A 30 -21.73 -3.75 -19.43
N ARG A 31 -22.39 -3.82 -20.59
CA ARG A 31 -21.81 -4.38 -21.81
C ARG A 31 -20.89 -3.41 -22.56
N GLN A 32 -21.16 -2.10 -22.49
CA GLN A 32 -20.37 -1.10 -23.22
C GLN A 32 -19.20 -0.54 -22.40
N ALA A 33 -19.23 -0.67 -21.08
CA ALA A 33 -18.21 -0.09 -20.22
C ALA A 33 -16.83 -0.75 -20.38
N ASP A 34 -15.78 0.07 -20.44
CA ASP A 34 -14.39 -0.38 -20.32
C ASP A 34 -14.01 -0.71 -18.88
N ALA A 35 -14.65 -0.03 -17.92
CA ALA A 35 -14.51 -0.26 -16.49
C ALA A 35 -15.87 -0.12 -15.80
N ILE A 36 -16.16 -1.03 -14.86
CA ILE A 36 -17.39 -1.03 -14.07
C ILE A 36 -17.03 -0.64 -12.64
N LEU A 37 -17.66 0.44 -12.18
CA LEU A 37 -17.47 0.96 -10.82
C LEU A 37 -18.63 0.50 -9.94
N PHE A 38 -18.34 -0.35 -8.96
CA PHE A 38 -19.31 -0.74 -7.95
C PHE A 38 -19.18 0.18 -6.75
N VAL A 39 -20.17 1.05 -6.55
CA VAL A 39 -20.18 2.01 -5.44
C VAL A 39 -21.03 1.46 -4.31
N ALA A 40 -20.44 1.33 -3.13
CA ALA A 40 -21.10 0.80 -1.94
C ALA A 40 -20.77 1.65 -0.71
N ASN A 41 -21.67 1.61 0.29
CA ASN A 41 -21.35 2.15 1.61
C ASN A 41 -20.42 1.16 2.34
N GLY A 42 -19.22 1.62 2.71
CA GLY A 42 -18.22 0.81 3.41
C GLY A 42 -18.61 0.42 4.84
N GLU A 43 -19.50 1.18 5.48
CA GLU A 43 -20.01 0.85 6.82
C GLU A 43 -21.01 -0.31 6.81
N GLN A 44 -21.51 -0.69 5.63
CA GLN A 44 -22.45 -1.79 5.46
C GLN A 44 -21.72 -3.06 5.00
N LYS A 45 -22.32 -4.21 5.29
CA LYS A 45 -21.78 -5.50 4.85
C LYS A 45 -22.29 -5.86 3.44
N PRO A 46 -21.53 -6.60 2.62
CA PRO A 46 -21.92 -6.92 1.24
C PRO A 46 -23.25 -7.67 1.15
N PHE A 47 -23.53 -8.61 2.06
CA PHE A 47 -24.80 -9.36 2.07
C PHE A 47 -26.03 -8.49 2.35
N GLN A 48 -25.85 -7.29 2.91
CA GLN A 48 -26.95 -6.35 3.12
C GLN A 48 -27.32 -5.62 1.82
N GLN A 49 -26.50 -5.74 0.78
CA GLN A 49 -26.70 -5.13 -0.52
C GLN A 49 -27.16 -6.18 -1.53
N SER A 50 -28.47 -6.37 -1.63
CA SER A 50 -29.15 -7.45 -2.38
C SER A 50 -28.93 -7.48 -3.89
N LEU A 51 -28.15 -6.55 -4.44
CA LEU A 51 -28.06 -6.30 -5.89
C LEU A 51 -26.77 -6.80 -6.53
N MET A 52 -25.75 -7.09 -5.73
CA MET A 52 -24.40 -7.36 -6.23
C MET A 52 -24.34 -8.66 -7.04
N ASP A 53 -24.85 -9.75 -6.50
CA ASP A 53 -24.84 -11.06 -7.16
C ASP A 53 -25.65 -11.05 -8.48
N ASP A 54 -26.78 -10.34 -8.49
CA ASP A 54 -27.63 -10.22 -9.68
C ASP A 54 -26.92 -9.47 -10.82
N TYR A 55 -26.23 -8.36 -10.52
CA TYR A 55 -25.47 -7.61 -11.53
C TYR A 55 -24.23 -8.35 -12.03
N LEU A 56 -23.57 -9.09 -11.15
CA LEU A 56 -22.38 -9.86 -11.50
C LEU A 56 -22.72 -11.05 -12.41
N ASN A 57 -23.84 -11.75 -12.16
CA ASN A 57 -24.34 -12.83 -13.01
C ASN A 57 -24.85 -12.32 -14.37
N MET A 58 -25.29 -11.06 -14.47
CA MET A 58 -25.75 -10.48 -15.74
C MET A 58 -24.64 -10.18 -16.74
N ASN A 59 -23.39 -10.16 -16.29
CA ASN A 59 -22.24 -9.88 -17.12
C ASN A 59 -21.39 -11.15 -17.39
N GLU A 60 -22.01 -12.34 -17.40
CA GLU A 60 -21.35 -13.61 -17.73
C GLU A 60 -20.65 -13.61 -19.10
N ASP A 61 -21.11 -12.82 -20.07
CA ASP A 61 -20.43 -12.63 -21.36
C ASP A 61 -19.27 -11.59 -21.29
N GLY A 62 -19.22 -10.76 -20.24
CA GLY A 62 -18.31 -9.63 -20.04
C GLY A 62 -17.17 -9.91 -19.05
N ILE A 63 -16.71 -11.16 -18.97
CA ILE A 63 -15.65 -11.66 -18.05
C ILE A 63 -14.33 -10.84 -18.10
N ARG A 64 -14.13 -9.98 -19.10
CA ARG A 64 -12.90 -9.20 -19.29
C ARG A 64 -12.97 -7.73 -18.85
N THR A 65 -14.13 -7.19 -18.51
CA THR A 65 -14.23 -5.77 -18.12
C THR A 65 -13.65 -5.55 -16.73
N ASN A 66 -12.80 -4.53 -16.58
CA ASN A 66 -12.21 -4.21 -15.28
C ASN A 66 -13.30 -3.82 -14.28
N LYS A 67 -13.30 -4.41 -13.08
CA LYS A 67 -14.30 -4.15 -12.04
C LYS A 67 -13.60 -3.57 -10.82
N GLU A 68 -13.92 -2.33 -10.50
CA GLU A 68 -13.35 -1.61 -9.36
C GLU A 68 -14.43 -1.41 -8.29
N LEU A 69 -14.10 -1.76 -7.06
CA LEU A 69 -14.95 -1.52 -5.90
C LEU A 69 -14.64 -0.14 -5.29
N ILE A 70 -15.66 0.69 -5.11
CA ILE A 70 -15.56 2.00 -4.46
C ILE A 70 -16.36 1.93 -3.16
N LEU A 71 -15.66 1.97 -2.04
CA LEU A 71 -16.25 1.99 -0.71
C LEU A 71 -16.27 3.43 -0.19
N LEU A 72 -17.49 3.92 0.03
CA LEU A 72 -17.76 5.24 0.58
C LEU A 72 -17.79 5.19 2.10
N TRP A 73 -17.05 6.10 2.74
CA TRP A 73 -16.92 6.19 4.20
C TRP A 73 -17.26 7.60 4.69
N ASP A 74 -17.86 7.71 5.87
CA ASP A 74 -18.05 9.02 6.50
C ASP A 74 -16.72 9.75 6.67
N GLU A 75 -16.75 11.08 6.57
CA GLU A 75 -15.55 11.93 6.71
C GLU A 75 -14.86 11.75 8.08
N LYS A 76 -15.58 11.29 9.10
CA LYS A 76 -15.06 11.01 10.44
C LYS A 76 -14.51 9.61 10.63
N THR A 77 -14.64 8.72 9.64
CA THR A 77 -14.07 7.39 9.72
C THR A 77 -12.55 7.51 9.85
N VAL A 78 -12.00 6.93 10.92
CA VAL A 78 -10.56 6.92 11.17
C VAL A 78 -9.87 5.95 10.22
N GLU A 79 -10.38 4.72 10.15
CA GLU A 79 -9.84 3.66 9.30
C GLU A 79 -11.00 2.82 8.70
N PRO A 80 -10.93 2.49 7.40
CA PRO A 80 -11.80 1.49 6.77
C PRO A 80 -11.66 0.15 7.47
N GLN A 81 -12.71 -0.65 7.54
CA GLN A 81 -12.65 -1.98 8.13
C GLN A 81 -13.58 -2.96 7.43
N GLY A 82 -13.17 -4.23 7.37
CA GLY A 82 -14.02 -5.31 6.86
C GLY A 82 -14.05 -5.38 5.34
N THR A 83 -13.10 -4.75 4.65
CA THR A 83 -12.97 -4.78 3.19
C THR A 83 -12.77 -6.20 2.67
N ILE A 84 -12.14 -7.07 3.46
CA ILE A 84 -11.99 -8.49 3.12
C ILE A 84 -13.33 -9.21 2.88
N GLU A 85 -14.42 -8.79 3.54
CA GLU A 85 -15.75 -9.39 3.30
C GLU A 85 -16.26 -9.05 1.90
N TRP A 86 -15.90 -7.88 1.38
CA TRP A 86 -16.21 -7.45 0.01
C TRP A 86 -15.35 -8.15 -1.05
N LEU A 87 -14.09 -8.41 -0.72
CA LEU A 87 -13.13 -9.01 -1.65
C LEU A 87 -13.24 -10.54 -1.72
N LYS A 88 -13.69 -11.20 -0.64
CA LYS A 88 -13.83 -12.67 -0.56
C LYS A 88 -14.77 -13.21 -1.62
N GLY A 89 -14.25 -14.09 -2.48
CA GLY A 89 -15.04 -14.71 -3.56
C GLY A 89 -15.52 -13.73 -4.62
N SER A 90 -15.00 -12.50 -4.61
CA SER A 90 -15.36 -11.45 -5.56
C SER A 90 -14.51 -11.50 -6.83
N TRP A 91 -14.95 -10.79 -7.85
CA TRP A 91 -14.26 -10.63 -9.14
C TRP A 91 -13.72 -9.21 -9.33
N PHE A 92 -13.55 -8.46 -8.24
CA PHE A 92 -12.96 -7.13 -8.31
C PHE A 92 -11.47 -7.23 -8.62
N SER A 93 -11.00 -6.39 -9.53
CA SER A 93 -9.58 -6.28 -9.85
C SER A 93 -8.84 -5.33 -8.90
N GLY A 94 -9.60 -4.44 -8.25
CA GLY A 94 -9.10 -3.51 -7.26
C GLY A 94 -10.23 -2.90 -6.44
N HIS A 95 -9.84 -2.14 -5.43
CA HIS A 95 -10.75 -1.42 -4.56
C HIS A 95 -10.18 -0.07 -4.14
N HIS A 96 -11.07 0.86 -3.81
CA HIS A 96 -10.76 2.21 -3.42
C HIS A 96 -11.65 2.67 -2.27
N HIS A 97 -11.03 3.23 -1.24
CA HIS A 97 -11.76 3.91 -0.17
C HIS A 97 -11.85 5.40 -0.46
N VAL A 98 -13.05 5.95 -0.28
CA VAL A 98 -13.33 7.37 -0.53
C VAL A 98 -14.11 7.95 0.64
N ARG A 99 -13.55 8.97 1.29
CA ARG A 99 -14.28 9.77 2.28
C ARG A 99 -15.30 10.65 1.59
N ILE A 100 -16.56 10.55 1.99
CA ILE A 100 -17.63 11.41 1.48
C ILE A 100 -17.68 12.71 2.26
N HIS A 101 -17.62 13.82 1.54
CA HIS A 101 -17.79 15.13 2.16
C HIS A 101 -19.21 15.29 2.69
N LYS A 102 -19.37 16.00 3.82
CA LYS A 102 -20.67 16.37 4.40
C LYS A 102 -21.69 16.92 3.39
N ARG A 103 -21.22 17.63 2.36
CA ARG A 103 -22.06 18.18 1.27
C ARG A 103 -22.81 17.12 0.46
N MET A 104 -22.37 15.87 0.47
CA MET A 104 -23.01 14.76 -0.25
C MET A 104 -24.18 14.16 0.54
N VAL A 105 -24.13 14.20 1.87
CA VAL A 105 -25.09 13.54 2.77
C VAL A 105 -26.02 14.49 3.52
N GLN A 106 -25.86 15.79 3.34
CA GLN A 106 -26.68 16.81 4.03
C GLN A 106 -28.13 16.91 3.52
N TRP A 107 -28.46 16.27 2.40
CA TRP A 107 -29.73 16.48 1.70
C TRP A 107 -30.86 15.64 2.27
N ASN A 108 -31.98 16.29 2.58
CA ASN A 108 -33.23 15.58 2.83
C ASN A 108 -34.03 15.48 1.54
N LEU A 109 -33.96 14.31 0.89
CA LEU A 109 -34.58 14.04 -0.41
C LEU A 109 -36.12 14.15 -0.40
N LYS A 110 -36.77 14.21 0.78
CA LYS A 110 -38.22 14.50 0.88
C LYS A 110 -38.55 15.99 0.77
N LYS A 111 -37.54 16.87 0.93
CA LYS A 111 -37.69 18.33 1.00
C LYS A 111 -36.95 19.06 -0.11
N VAL A 112 -35.95 18.44 -0.71
CA VAL A 112 -35.06 19.04 -1.70
C VAL A 112 -35.18 18.25 -2.99
N SER A 113 -35.39 18.95 -4.11
CA SER A 113 -35.43 18.33 -5.43
C SER A 113 -34.02 18.09 -5.96
N GLU A 114 -33.89 17.16 -6.91
CA GLU A 114 -32.61 16.90 -7.58
C GLU A 114 -32.04 18.16 -8.25
N SER A 115 -32.90 18.98 -8.87
CA SER A 115 -32.50 20.24 -9.49
C SER A 115 -31.89 21.24 -8.50
N ASP A 116 -32.34 21.24 -7.24
CA ASP A 116 -31.77 22.11 -6.21
C ASP A 116 -30.36 21.66 -5.83
N ILE A 117 -30.15 20.33 -5.78
CA ILE A 117 -28.84 19.73 -5.50
C ILE A 117 -27.88 20.05 -6.64
N VAL A 118 -28.29 19.83 -7.89
CA VAL A 118 -27.47 20.15 -9.08
C VAL A 118 -27.10 21.63 -9.09
N SER A 119 -28.07 22.53 -8.88
CA SER A 119 -27.82 23.98 -8.82
C SER A 119 -26.82 24.34 -7.73
N PHE A 120 -26.86 23.68 -6.57
CA PHE A 120 -25.86 23.88 -5.52
C PHE A 120 -24.46 23.48 -5.99
N TYR A 121 -24.29 22.32 -6.65
CA TYR A 121 -22.98 21.89 -7.15
C TYR A 121 -22.45 22.80 -8.25
N GLU A 122 -23.32 23.26 -9.16
CA GLU A 122 -22.94 24.20 -10.22
C GLU A 122 -22.42 25.52 -9.67
N GLN A 123 -23.11 26.09 -8.68
CA GLN A 123 -22.77 27.39 -8.10
C GLN A 123 -21.57 27.33 -7.15
N ASN A 124 -21.43 26.24 -6.38
CA ASN A 124 -20.48 26.20 -5.27
C ASN A 124 -19.24 25.35 -5.56
N ILE A 125 -19.33 24.38 -6.49
CA ILE A 125 -18.28 23.37 -6.67
C ILE A 125 -17.63 23.44 -8.06
N TYR A 126 -18.42 23.47 -9.14
CA TYR A 126 -17.85 23.40 -10.51
C TYR A 126 -16.94 24.58 -10.87
N GLY A 127 -17.14 25.75 -10.27
CA GLY A 127 -16.24 26.91 -10.44
C GLY A 127 -15.06 26.96 -9.47
N GLY A 128 -14.98 26.04 -8.51
CA GLY A 128 -13.98 26.03 -7.45
C GLY A 128 -12.62 25.47 -7.88
N LYS A 129 -11.58 25.75 -7.07
CA LYS A 129 -10.29 25.09 -7.23
C LYS A 129 -10.42 23.62 -6.82
N VAL A 130 -10.04 22.71 -7.71
CA VAL A 130 -10.00 21.27 -7.43
C VAL A 130 -8.98 21.00 -6.34
N ASP A 131 -9.39 20.30 -5.28
CA ASP A 131 -8.49 19.78 -4.27
C ASP A 131 -7.80 18.52 -4.79
N SER A 132 -6.52 18.65 -5.15
CA SER A 132 -5.69 17.56 -5.66
C SER A 132 -5.48 16.45 -4.62
N GLY A 133 -5.57 16.76 -3.33
CA GLY A 133 -5.36 15.82 -2.23
C GLY A 133 -6.59 14.97 -1.88
N SER A 134 -7.78 15.33 -2.36
CA SER A 134 -9.01 14.61 -2.03
C SER A 134 -9.05 13.18 -2.57
N ASP A 135 -9.78 12.31 -1.87
CA ASP A 135 -9.97 10.90 -2.27
C ASP A 135 -10.65 10.78 -3.65
N PHE A 136 -11.55 11.71 -3.99
CA PHE A 136 -12.16 11.78 -5.31
C PHE A 136 -11.16 12.14 -6.41
N SER A 137 -10.24 13.08 -6.13
CA SER A 137 -9.17 13.41 -7.07
C SER A 137 -8.19 12.25 -7.25
N ARG A 138 -7.89 11.49 -6.18
CA ARG A 138 -7.13 10.23 -6.28
C ARG A 138 -7.83 9.24 -7.19
N LEU A 139 -9.10 8.95 -6.92
CA LEU A 139 -9.89 8.02 -7.73
C LEU A 139 -9.95 8.47 -9.20
N ALA A 140 -10.18 9.75 -9.47
CA ALA A 140 -10.20 10.28 -10.83
C ALA A 140 -8.84 10.11 -11.54
N ARG A 141 -7.72 10.33 -10.85
CA ARG A 141 -6.38 10.08 -11.42
C ARG A 141 -6.14 8.60 -11.71
N ILE A 142 -6.57 7.70 -10.83
CA ILE A 142 -6.47 6.25 -11.07
C ILE A 142 -7.29 5.85 -12.29
N LEU A 143 -8.57 6.21 -12.33
CA LEU A 143 -9.48 5.83 -13.42
C LEU A 143 -9.09 6.42 -14.78
N THR A 144 -8.46 7.59 -14.79
CA THR A 144 -7.97 8.23 -16.03
C THR A 144 -6.54 7.84 -16.42
N GLY A 145 -5.92 6.89 -15.69
CA GLY A 145 -4.55 6.44 -15.95
C GLY A 145 -3.50 7.54 -15.73
N ASN A 146 -3.74 8.45 -14.78
CA ASN A 146 -2.85 9.55 -14.39
C ASN A 146 -2.36 9.42 -12.93
N ALA A 147 -2.45 8.23 -12.34
CA ALA A 147 -2.04 7.99 -10.96
C ALA A 147 -0.54 8.26 -10.75
N ILE A 148 -0.23 8.85 -9.59
CA ILE A 148 1.13 9.05 -9.10
C ILE A 148 1.41 8.03 -7.99
N GLY A 149 2.33 7.10 -8.27
CA GLY A 149 2.77 6.08 -7.33
C GLY A 149 4.08 6.44 -6.66
N VAL A 150 4.21 6.14 -5.37
CA VAL A 150 5.47 6.29 -4.61
C VAL A 150 5.98 4.92 -4.18
N VAL A 151 7.28 4.67 -4.43
CA VAL A 151 7.95 3.45 -3.99
C VAL A 151 9.09 3.80 -3.04
N LEU A 152 9.08 3.16 -1.88
CA LEU A 152 10.06 3.36 -0.82
C LEU A 152 10.98 2.14 -0.72
N GLY A 153 12.27 2.34 -0.99
CA GLY A 153 13.25 1.27 -0.96
C GLY A 153 13.67 0.82 0.45
N GLY A 154 14.29 -0.34 0.54
CA GLY A 154 14.92 -0.84 1.78
C GLY A 154 16.25 -0.13 2.08
N GLY A 155 16.63 -0.11 3.37
CA GLY A 155 17.88 0.50 3.83
C GLY A 155 18.00 0.68 5.35
N GLY A 156 17.28 -0.12 6.14
CA GLY A 156 17.33 -0.10 7.60
C GLY A 156 17.08 1.29 8.19
N ALA A 157 17.99 1.75 9.07
CA ALA A 157 17.87 3.05 9.75
C ALA A 157 17.83 4.25 8.79
N ARG A 158 18.40 4.15 7.59
CA ARG A 158 18.39 5.22 6.57
C ARG A 158 16.98 5.49 6.05
N GLY A 159 16.07 4.53 6.18
CA GLY A 159 14.66 4.67 5.85
C GLY A 159 13.91 5.74 6.65
N ALA A 160 14.49 6.27 7.74
CA ALA A 160 13.94 7.46 8.40
C ALA A 160 13.83 8.67 7.45
N SER A 161 14.66 8.73 6.39
CA SER A 161 14.58 9.77 5.37
C SER A 161 13.31 9.71 4.52
N HIS A 162 12.65 8.54 4.41
CA HIS A 162 11.37 8.40 3.68
C HIS A 162 10.30 9.32 4.24
N VAL A 163 10.24 9.51 5.56
CA VAL A 163 9.31 10.45 6.22
C VAL A 163 9.51 11.87 5.70
N GLY A 164 10.78 12.30 5.55
CA GLY A 164 11.12 13.61 5.01
C GLY A 164 10.70 13.79 3.55
N VAL A 165 10.83 12.74 2.74
CA VAL A 165 10.39 12.76 1.33
C VAL A 165 8.87 12.88 1.24
N LEU A 166 8.12 12.07 1.99
CA LEU A 166 6.66 12.12 2.02
C LEU A 166 6.16 13.50 2.50
N ARG A 167 6.79 14.07 3.53
CA ARG A 167 6.49 15.43 4.00
C ARG A 167 6.74 16.48 2.92
N ALA A 168 7.88 16.41 2.23
CA ALA A 168 8.20 17.35 1.15
C ALA A 168 7.18 17.26 0.01
N MET A 169 6.71 16.05 -0.34
CA MET A 169 5.66 15.87 -1.35
C MET A 169 4.34 16.54 -0.94
N GLN A 170 3.92 16.39 0.32
CA GLN A 170 2.74 17.04 0.86
C GLN A 170 2.86 18.57 0.83
N GLU A 171 3.99 19.11 1.28
CA GLU A 171 4.27 20.56 1.29
C GLU A 171 4.21 21.18 -0.12
N HIS A 172 4.58 20.42 -1.15
CA HIS A 172 4.52 20.84 -2.55
C HIS A 172 3.19 20.49 -3.23
N GLY A 173 2.23 19.91 -2.51
CA GLY A 173 0.93 19.52 -3.04
C GLY A 173 0.99 18.43 -4.11
N ILE A 174 2.01 17.56 -4.07
CA ILE A 174 2.16 16.41 -4.96
C ILE A 174 1.33 15.26 -4.38
N PRO A 175 0.24 14.82 -5.04
CA PRO A 175 -0.60 13.75 -4.52
C PRO A 175 0.10 12.40 -4.60
N ILE A 176 -0.23 11.51 -3.66
CA ILE A 176 0.21 10.11 -3.64
C ILE A 176 -1.06 9.26 -3.78
N ASP A 177 -1.21 8.64 -4.95
CA ASP A 177 -2.41 7.87 -5.29
C ASP A 177 -2.25 6.38 -4.97
N MET A 178 -1.01 5.91 -4.93
CA MET A 178 -0.62 4.55 -4.57
C MET A 178 0.75 4.61 -3.89
N ILE A 179 1.00 3.72 -2.93
CA ILE A 179 2.29 3.66 -2.24
C ILE A 179 2.72 2.22 -2.02
N GLY A 180 4.01 1.94 -2.09
CA GLY A 180 4.52 0.62 -1.75
C GLY A 180 5.98 0.64 -1.38
N GLY A 181 6.49 -0.49 -0.90
CA GLY A 181 7.89 -0.53 -0.52
C GLY A 181 8.42 -1.87 -0.04
N THR A 182 9.70 -1.82 0.28
CA THR A 182 10.51 -2.97 0.71
C THR A 182 11.15 -2.67 2.05
N SER A 183 11.13 -3.65 2.97
CA SER A 183 11.78 -3.53 4.28
C SER A 183 11.30 -2.30 5.03
N ILE A 184 12.19 -1.42 5.48
CA ILE A 184 11.80 -0.17 6.14
C ILE A 184 10.84 0.70 5.30
N GLY A 185 10.96 0.63 3.96
CA GLY A 185 10.05 1.31 3.05
C GLY A 185 8.63 0.73 3.07
N SER A 186 8.48 -0.58 3.30
CA SER A 186 7.15 -1.17 3.50
C SER A 186 6.49 -0.61 4.76
N MET A 187 7.24 -0.56 5.86
CA MET A 187 6.72 -0.04 7.13
C MET A 187 6.29 1.43 7.03
N ILE A 188 7.14 2.31 6.47
CA ILE A 188 6.79 3.73 6.28
C ILE A 188 5.63 3.91 5.29
N GLY A 189 5.63 3.13 4.20
CA GLY A 189 4.55 3.16 3.21
C GLY A 189 3.21 2.71 3.78
N GLY A 190 3.22 1.66 4.60
CA GLY A 190 2.04 1.16 5.31
C GLY A 190 1.50 2.17 6.32
N LEU A 191 2.39 2.85 7.06
CA LEU A 191 1.99 3.92 7.97
C LEU A 191 1.29 5.06 7.23
N TYR A 192 1.89 5.52 6.12
CA TYR A 192 1.31 6.59 5.30
C TYR A 192 -0.03 6.18 4.69
N ALA A 193 -0.16 4.93 4.24
CA ALA A 193 -1.38 4.41 3.66
C ALA A 193 -2.51 4.21 4.69
N GLN A 194 -2.16 3.89 5.93
CA GLN A 194 -3.12 3.78 7.04
C GLN A 194 -3.59 5.16 7.51
N GLU A 195 -2.67 6.09 7.78
CA GLU A 195 -3.03 7.41 8.28
C GLU A 195 -1.93 8.43 8.02
N VAL A 196 -2.32 9.50 7.33
CA VAL A 196 -1.37 10.49 6.82
C VAL A 196 -0.92 11.48 7.90
N GLU A 197 -1.77 11.80 8.88
CA GLU A 197 -1.55 12.90 9.83
C GLU A 197 -0.51 12.57 10.93
N ASP A 198 -0.46 11.32 11.40
CA ASP A 198 0.41 10.90 12.53
C ASP A 198 1.70 10.17 12.08
N LEU A 199 2.04 10.24 10.78
CA LEU A 199 3.18 9.50 10.23
C LEU A 199 4.50 9.81 10.96
N GLU A 200 4.83 11.09 11.14
CA GLU A 200 6.14 11.50 11.67
C GLU A 200 6.32 11.05 13.12
N GLN A 201 5.28 11.18 13.95
CA GLN A 201 5.33 10.80 15.36
C GLN A 201 5.33 9.28 15.55
N ARG A 202 4.54 8.53 14.76
CA ARG A 202 4.54 7.05 14.79
C ARG A 202 5.88 6.50 14.32
N ALA A 203 6.41 7.00 13.20
CA ALA A 203 7.72 6.59 12.68
C ALA A 203 8.85 6.92 13.68
N LYS A 204 8.84 8.12 14.28
CA LYS A 204 9.82 8.51 15.30
C LYS A 204 9.78 7.60 16.51
N SER A 205 8.59 7.26 17.01
CA SER A 205 8.41 6.37 18.15
C SER A 205 8.95 4.97 17.85
N TRP A 206 8.68 4.45 16.64
CA TRP A 206 9.25 3.20 16.14
C TRP A 206 10.78 3.22 16.12
N PHE A 207 11.40 4.24 15.51
CA PHE A 207 12.86 4.34 15.44
C PHE A 207 13.51 4.46 16.83
N MET A 208 12.88 5.17 17.76
CA MET A 208 13.35 5.25 19.16
C MET A 208 13.26 3.90 19.87
N MET A 209 12.17 3.15 19.67
CA MET A 209 12.03 1.79 20.20
C MET A 209 13.13 0.87 19.65
N MET A 210 13.39 0.92 18.34
CA MET A 210 14.41 0.10 17.67
C MET A 210 15.86 0.48 18.03
N ALA A 211 16.09 1.72 18.46
CA ALA A 211 17.38 2.15 19.00
C ALA A 211 17.63 1.61 20.43
N SER A 212 16.58 1.16 21.13
CA SER A 212 16.72 0.62 22.49
C SER A 212 17.41 -0.76 22.48
N ILE A 213 18.41 -0.90 23.35
CA ILE A 213 19.22 -2.12 23.47
C ILE A 213 18.52 -3.17 24.35
N TRP A 214 17.71 -2.74 25.31
CA TRP A 214 17.13 -3.61 26.33
C TRP A 214 16.20 -4.69 25.77
N PRO A 215 15.23 -4.37 24.87
CA PRO A 215 14.38 -5.40 24.27
C PRO A 215 15.17 -6.41 23.44
N LYS A 216 16.23 -5.97 22.75
CA LYS A 216 17.10 -6.84 21.94
C LYS A 216 17.83 -7.86 22.79
N ILE A 217 18.35 -7.45 23.94
CA ILE A 217 19.05 -8.37 24.87
C ILE A 217 18.11 -9.50 25.33
N TRP A 218 16.85 -9.18 25.64
CA TRP A 218 15.88 -10.17 26.09
C TRP A 218 15.32 -11.06 24.98
N ASP A 219 15.40 -10.61 23.73
CA ASP A 219 14.93 -11.35 22.54
C ASP A 219 16.02 -12.24 21.92
N LEU A 220 17.24 -12.22 22.47
CA LEU A 220 18.35 -13.02 21.98
C LEU A 220 18.06 -14.52 22.21
N THR A 221 18.22 -15.32 21.16
CA THR A 221 17.94 -16.77 21.20
C THR A 221 19.17 -17.61 20.87
N TYR A 222 19.06 -18.93 21.05
CA TYR A 222 20.09 -19.85 20.57
C TYR A 222 20.13 -19.77 19.05
N ALA A 223 21.21 -19.21 18.52
CA ALA A 223 21.38 -18.90 17.10
C ALA A 223 21.58 -20.13 16.22
N HIS A 224 20.62 -21.06 16.22
CA HIS A 224 20.56 -22.15 15.26
C HIS A 224 20.05 -21.66 13.90
N SER A 225 19.01 -20.83 13.89
CA SER A 225 18.40 -20.25 12.68
C SER A 225 18.49 -18.71 12.61
N ALA A 226 18.40 -18.01 13.75
CA ALA A 226 18.48 -16.55 13.83
C ALA A 226 18.99 -16.08 15.21
N MET A 227 19.55 -14.86 15.27
CA MET A 227 20.06 -14.26 16.51
C MET A 227 18.95 -13.82 17.49
N PHE A 228 17.79 -13.40 16.97
CA PHE A 228 16.65 -12.94 17.76
C PHE A 228 15.43 -13.82 17.49
N THR A 229 14.54 -14.01 18.47
CA THR A 229 13.27 -14.72 18.21
C THR A 229 12.34 -13.90 17.31
N GLY A 230 12.46 -12.57 17.36
CA GLY A 230 11.60 -11.65 16.63
C GLY A 230 10.30 -11.30 17.36
N ALA A 231 10.05 -11.85 18.56
CA ALA A 231 8.85 -11.56 19.32
C ALA A 231 8.73 -10.07 19.66
N GLY A 232 9.83 -9.43 20.10
CA GLY A 232 9.84 -8.00 20.39
C GLY A 232 9.59 -7.14 19.15
N PHE A 233 10.15 -7.54 18.01
CA PHE A 233 9.94 -6.87 16.73
C PHE A 233 8.49 -7.03 16.25
N ASN A 234 7.91 -8.22 16.39
CA ASN A 234 6.51 -8.49 16.05
C ASN A 234 5.57 -7.64 16.91
N HIS A 235 5.78 -7.64 18.23
CA HIS A 235 4.98 -6.81 19.15
C HIS A 235 5.07 -5.33 18.79
N GLY A 236 6.26 -4.83 18.51
CA GLY A 236 6.38 -3.43 18.13
C GLY A 236 5.64 -3.10 16.82
N LEU A 237 5.64 -4.00 15.82
CA LEU A 237 4.88 -3.79 14.58
C LEU A 237 3.37 -3.95 14.80
N GLN A 238 2.95 -4.84 15.68
CA GLN A 238 1.56 -4.97 16.11
C GLN A 238 1.09 -3.72 16.86
N ASP A 239 1.91 -3.16 17.75
CA ASP A 239 1.60 -1.89 18.42
C ASP A 239 1.54 -0.74 17.41
N LEU A 240 2.42 -0.77 16.40
CA LEU A 240 2.48 0.25 15.37
C LEU A 240 1.25 0.23 14.46
N PHE A 241 0.82 -0.94 13.98
CA PHE A 241 -0.25 -1.09 12.99
C PHE A 241 -1.58 -1.59 13.58
N SER A 242 -1.63 -1.96 14.85
CA SER A 242 -2.78 -2.65 15.45
C SER A 242 -3.18 -3.89 14.63
N ASP A 243 -4.48 -4.17 14.52
CA ASP A 243 -5.02 -5.29 13.75
C ASP A 243 -5.34 -4.92 12.29
N SER A 244 -4.73 -3.86 11.76
CA SER A 244 -5.00 -3.36 10.41
C SER A 244 -4.62 -4.36 9.32
N LEU A 245 -5.49 -4.42 8.30
CA LEU A 245 -5.29 -5.21 7.10
C LEU A 245 -4.88 -4.30 5.95
N ILE A 246 -4.11 -4.83 4.99
CA ILE A 246 -3.64 -4.05 3.84
C ILE A 246 -4.83 -3.54 3.00
N GLU A 247 -5.85 -4.38 2.82
CA GLU A 247 -7.05 -4.04 2.06
C GLU A 247 -7.91 -2.98 2.76
N ASP A 248 -7.68 -2.68 4.03
CA ASP A 248 -8.41 -1.66 4.78
C ASP A 248 -7.71 -0.28 4.74
N LEU A 249 -6.55 -0.16 4.06
CA LEU A 249 -5.79 1.09 4.03
C LEU A 249 -6.39 2.13 3.08
N TRP A 250 -6.45 3.39 3.50
CA TRP A 250 -7.02 4.50 2.72
C TRP A 250 -6.39 4.68 1.34
N ILE A 251 -5.08 4.43 1.26
CA ILE A 251 -4.31 4.54 0.02
C ILE A 251 -3.94 3.12 -0.42
N PRO A 252 -4.16 2.76 -1.70
CA PRO A 252 -3.70 1.49 -2.24
C PRO A 252 -2.22 1.25 -1.91
N TYR A 253 -1.98 0.14 -1.22
CA TYR A 253 -0.66 -0.22 -0.71
C TYR A 253 -0.20 -1.59 -1.19
N PHE A 254 1.11 -1.75 -1.34
CA PHE A 254 1.73 -3.06 -1.43
C PHE A 254 3.06 -3.10 -0.69
N CYS A 255 3.47 -4.29 -0.27
CA CYS A 255 4.87 -4.55 0.06
C CYS A 255 5.36 -5.83 -0.58
N ILE A 256 6.68 -6.01 -0.55
CA ILE A 256 7.29 -7.20 -1.12
C ILE A 256 8.04 -8.01 -0.06
N SER A 257 8.10 -9.32 -0.26
CA SER A 257 8.98 -10.21 0.49
C SER A 257 9.66 -11.19 -0.44
N THR A 258 10.73 -11.80 0.04
CA THR A 258 11.38 -12.93 -0.63
C THR A 258 10.80 -14.23 -0.09
N ASP A 259 10.11 -15.00 -0.91
CA ASP A 259 9.70 -16.36 -0.56
C ASP A 259 10.88 -17.30 -0.77
N ILE A 260 11.44 -17.83 0.32
CA ILE A 260 12.59 -18.75 0.25
C ILE A 260 12.17 -20.19 0.00
N SER A 261 10.90 -20.54 0.19
CA SER A 261 10.38 -21.87 -0.16
C SER A 261 10.41 -22.06 -1.68
N ASN A 262 10.06 -21.00 -2.43
CA ASN A 262 10.02 -21.01 -3.90
C ASN A 262 11.15 -20.22 -4.58
N SER A 263 11.94 -19.46 -3.81
CA SER A 263 12.96 -18.53 -4.33
C SER A 263 12.39 -17.46 -5.28
N GLU A 264 11.24 -16.89 -4.94
CA GLU A 264 10.53 -15.91 -5.75
C GLU A 264 10.15 -14.64 -4.98
N MET A 265 9.89 -13.57 -5.72
CA MET A 265 9.32 -12.34 -5.15
C MET A 265 7.82 -12.53 -4.92
N ARG A 266 7.36 -12.18 -3.72
CA ARG A 266 5.92 -12.06 -3.42
C ARG A 266 5.54 -10.61 -3.21
N VAL A 267 4.41 -10.22 -3.81
CA VAL A 267 3.78 -8.91 -3.63
C VAL A 267 2.55 -9.09 -2.76
N HIS A 268 2.53 -8.44 -1.62
CA HIS A 268 1.44 -8.48 -0.65
C HIS A 268 0.54 -7.26 -0.82
N ARG A 269 -0.74 -7.51 -1.12
CA ARG A 269 -1.79 -6.48 -1.29
C ARG A 269 -3.02 -6.74 -0.42
N THR A 270 -3.01 -7.80 0.36
CA THR A 270 -4.12 -8.22 1.23
C THR A 270 -3.56 -8.96 2.45
N GLY A 271 -4.27 -8.90 3.58
CA GLY A 271 -3.96 -9.57 4.83
C GLY A 271 -3.25 -8.68 5.85
N PRO A 272 -2.75 -9.27 6.96
CA PRO A 272 -2.28 -8.51 8.12
C PRO A 272 -1.08 -7.61 7.80
N LEU A 273 -1.26 -6.29 7.93
CA LEU A 273 -0.25 -5.30 7.56
C LEU A 273 1.04 -5.47 8.36
N TRP A 274 0.92 -5.63 9.68
CA TRP A 274 2.08 -5.81 10.55
C TRP A 274 2.90 -7.06 10.17
N ALA A 275 2.23 -8.14 9.78
CA ALA A 275 2.87 -9.41 9.47
C ALA A 275 3.64 -9.32 8.13
N TYR A 276 3.04 -8.74 7.09
CA TYR A 276 3.74 -8.62 5.81
C TYR A 276 4.82 -7.53 5.83
N CYS A 277 4.66 -6.47 6.62
CA CYS A 277 5.78 -5.57 6.94
C CYS A 277 6.89 -6.30 7.70
N ARG A 278 6.53 -7.15 8.69
CA ARG A 278 7.50 -7.98 9.41
C ARG A 278 8.27 -8.89 8.49
N ALA A 279 7.60 -9.57 7.56
CA ALA A 279 8.21 -10.41 6.53
C ALA A 279 9.16 -9.61 5.64
N SER A 280 8.69 -8.46 5.15
CA SER A 280 9.48 -7.54 4.31
C SER A 280 10.73 -7.02 5.01
N MET A 281 10.80 -7.04 6.35
CA MET A 281 11.93 -6.62 7.19
C MET A 281 12.71 -7.79 7.84
N SER A 282 12.45 -9.04 7.43
CA SER A 282 13.11 -10.24 7.97
C SER A 282 14.52 -10.44 7.39
N LEU A 283 15.53 -9.88 8.04
CA LEU A 283 16.93 -10.11 7.64
C LEU A 283 17.41 -11.52 7.99
N ALA A 284 17.99 -12.22 7.02
CA ALA A 284 18.51 -13.57 7.18
C ALA A 284 19.55 -13.64 8.32
N GLY A 285 19.38 -14.59 9.24
CA GLY A 285 20.26 -14.76 10.40
C GLY A 285 20.06 -13.73 11.53
N TYR A 286 19.42 -12.60 11.27
CA TYR A 286 19.02 -11.64 12.31
C TYR A 286 17.66 -12.04 12.91
N LEU A 287 16.67 -12.28 12.03
CA LEU A 287 15.31 -12.67 12.39
C LEU A 287 14.94 -13.98 11.70
N PRO A 288 14.13 -14.86 12.33
CA PRO A 288 13.63 -16.04 11.64
C PRO A 288 12.72 -15.63 10.48
N PRO A 289 12.67 -16.43 9.39
CA PRO A 289 11.69 -16.25 8.34
C PRO A 289 10.28 -16.24 8.93
N LEU A 290 9.43 -15.36 8.42
CA LEU A 290 8.02 -15.37 8.81
C LEU A 290 7.31 -16.48 8.04
N CYS A 291 6.59 -17.34 8.75
CA CYS A 291 5.76 -18.36 8.13
C CYS A 291 4.41 -17.74 7.75
N ASP A 292 4.05 -17.76 6.47
CA ASP A 292 2.77 -17.29 5.99
C ASP A 292 1.66 -18.26 6.45
N PRO A 293 0.64 -17.80 7.19
CA PRO A 293 -0.43 -18.68 7.66
C PRO A 293 -1.32 -19.22 6.53
N VAL A 294 -1.30 -18.63 5.33
CA VAL A 294 -2.17 -19.01 4.21
C VAL A 294 -1.68 -20.31 3.54
N ASP A 295 -0.38 -20.43 3.29
CA ASP A 295 0.21 -21.55 2.55
C ASP A 295 1.40 -22.22 3.26
N GLY A 296 1.86 -21.67 4.39
CA GLY A 296 3.01 -22.18 5.14
C GLY A 296 4.37 -21.82 4.55
N HIS A 297 4.44 -20.91 3.58
CA HIS A 297 5.69 -20.50 2.97
C HIS A 297 6.52 -19.63 3.92
N LEU A 298 7.84 -19.68 3.74
CA LEU A 298 8.78 -18.94 4.58
C LEU A 298 9.22 -17.66 3.86
N LEU A 299 9.02 -16.52 4.53
CA LEU A 299 9.21 -15.19 3.97
C LEU A 299 10.36 -14.45 4.65
N LEU A 300 11.26 -13.91 3.82
CA LEU A 300 12.37 -13.03 4.20
C LEU A 300 12.21 -11.63 3.61
N ASP A 301 13.13 -10.73 3.99
CA ASP A 301 13.18 -9.35 3.51
C ASP A 301 13.11 -9.29 1.98
N GLY A 302 12.29 -8.38 1.46
CA GLY A 302 12.09 -8.24 0.01
C GLY A 302 13.32 -7.67 -0.72
N GLY A 303 14.28 -7.09 0.01
CA GLY A 303 15.51 -6.51 -0.53
C GLY A 303 16.36 -7.50 -1.31
N TYR A 304 16.29 -8.80 -0.97
CA TYR A 304 17.04 -9.85 -1.67
C TYR A 304 16.58 -10.08 -3.12
N VAL A 305 15.34 -9.71 -3.47
CA VAL A 305 14.79 -9.88 -4.81
C VAL A 305 14.53 -8.55 -5.51
N ASN A 306 14.06 -7.53 -4.78
CA ASN A 306 13.70 -6.24 -5.37
C ASN A 306 13.73 -5.09 -4.34
N ASN A 307 14.91 -4.56 -4.03
CA ASN A 307 15.02 -3.51 -3.00
C ASN A 307 14.26 -2.20 -3.30
N LEU A 308 13.94 -1.93 -4.57
CA LEU A 308 13.21 -0.72 -4.99
C LEU A 308 12.16 -1.07 -6.07
N PRO A 309 10.95 -1.53 -5.67
CA PRO A 309 9.97 -2.17 -6.54
C PRO A 309 9.16 -1.20 -7.41
N ALA A 310 9.85 -0.41 -8.23
CA ALA A 310 9.24 0.55 -9.16
C ALA A 310 8.46 -0.15 -10.30
N ASP A 311 8.90 -1.34 -10.69
CA ASP A 311 8.24 -2.23 -11.66
C ASP A 311 6.87 -2.70 -11.16
N VAL A 312 6.78 -3.08 -9.88
CA VAL A 312 5.50 -3.48 -9.26
C VAL A 312 4.53 -2.30 -9.27
N MET A 313 4.98 -1.11 -8.88
CA MET A 313 4.14 0.09 -8.91
C MET A 313 3.68 0.45 -10.32
N GLN A 314 4.55 0.32 -11.33
CA GLN A 314 4.17 0.51 -12.72
C GLN A 314 3.11 -0.50 -13.17
N SER A 315 3.24 -1.78 -12.77
CA SER A 315 2.27 -2.84 -13.08
C SER A 315 0.88 -2.60 -12.45
N MET A 316 0.83 -1.84 -11.35
CA MET A 316 -0.41 -1.41 -10.71
C MET A 316 -1.10 -0.24 -11.42
N GLY A 317 -0.52 0.26 -12.53
CA GLY A 317 -1.13 1.31 -13.36
C GLY A 317 -0.71 2.73 -13.01
N ALA A 318 0.34 2.92 -12.20
CA ALA A 318 0.90 4.24 -11.96
C ALA A 318 1.52 4.82 -13.25
N LYS A 319 1.09 6.04 -13.63
CA LYS A 319 1.66 6.76 -14.78
C LYS A 319 3.02 7.36 -14.46
N ILE A 320 3.15 7.90 -13.25
CA ILE A 320 4.38 8.46 -12.73
C ILE A 320 4.76 7.66 -11.49
N VAL A 321 5.98 7.13 -11.48
CA VAL A 321 6.56 6.44 -10.32
C VAL A 321 7.67 7.30 -9.73
N ILE A 322 7.52 7.67 -8.47
CA ILE A 322 8.55 8.34 -7.67
C ILE A 322 9.20 7.27 -6.81
N ALA A 323 10.44 6.90 -7.14
CA ALA A 323 11.19 5.87 -6.44
C ALA A 323 12.22 6.51 -5.49
N VAL A 324 12.17 6.15 -4.22
CA VAL A 324 13.04 6.68 -3.16
C VAL A 324 14.03 5.61 -2.75
N ASP A 325 15.28 5.76 -3.21
CA ASP A 325 16.37 4.88 -2.85
C ASP A 325 17.12 5.44 -1.62
N VAL A 326 17.21 4.61 -0.58
CA VAL A 326 17.94 4.88 0.66
C VAL A 326 19.05 3.85 0.91
N GLY A 327 19.34 3.05 -0.11
CA GLY A 327 20.40 2.05 -0.12
C GLY A 327 21.78 2.66 0.13
N SER A 328 22.75 1.79 0.39
CA SER A 328 24.13 2.23 0.54
C SER A 328 24.78 2.55 -0.80
N ALA A 329 25.52 3.66 -0.87
CA ALA A 329 26.37 3.91 -2.02
C ALA A 329 27.38 2.76 -2.13
N ALA A 330 27.54 2.20 -3.34
CA ALA A 330 28.42 1.06 -3.58
C ALA A 330 29.85 1.35 -3.07
N GLU A 331 30.25 0.69 -1.99
CA GLU A 331 31.60 0.79 -1.46
C GLU A 331 32.51 -0.20 -2.19
N THR A 332 33.41 0.35 -2.99
CA THR A 332 34.37 -0.44 -3.77
C THR A 332 35.68 -0.70 -3.02
N ASN A 333 35.92 -0.01 -1.90
CA ASN A 333 37.15 -0.12 -1.12
C ASN A 333 37.00 -1.13 0.04
N LEU A 334 36.74 -2.38 -0.32
CA LEU A 334 36.65 -3.49 0.64
C LEU A 334 38.02 -4.13 0.87
N TYR A 335 38.26 -4.61 2.08
CA TYR A 335 39.50 -5.28 2.43
C TYR A 335 39.54 -6.68 1.82
N ASN A 336 40.56 -6.97 1.00
CA ASN A 336 40.77 -8.30 0.46
C ASN A 336 41.40 -9.22 1.52
N TYR A 337 40.57 -10.08 2.13
CA TYR A 337 40.99 -11.06 3.13
C TYR A 337 41.25 -12.47 2.56
N GLY A 338 41.28 -12.62 1.22
CA GLY A 338 41.44 -13.92 0.55
C GLY A 338 40.17 -14.78 0.62
N ASP A 339 40.34 -16.11 0.57
CA ASP A 339 39.23 -17.06 0.43
C ASP A 339 38.49 -17.40 1.74
N SER A 340 39.03 -16.98 2.89
CA SER A 340 38.46 -17.30 4.21
C SER A 340 38.63 -16.17 5.20
N LEU A 341 37.58 -15.84 5.94
CA LEU A 341 37.60 -14.82 6.99
C LEU A 341 37.37 -15.45 8.36
N SER A 342 38.31 -15.25 9.29
CA SER A 342 38.13 -15.63 10.69
C SER A 342 37.60 -14.45 11.50
N GLY A 343 36.47 -14.62 12.17
CA GLY A 343 35.89 -13.60 13.06
C GLY A 343 36.84 -13.17 14.18
N PHE A 344 37.63 -14.11 14.73
CA PHE A 344 38.66 -13.81 15.73
C PHE A 344 39.80 -12.96 15.16
N TRP A 345 40.20 -13.22 13.91
CA TRP A 345 41.22 -12.40 13.23
C TRP A 345 40.72 -10.97 13.00
N VAL A 346 39.47 -10.80 12.56
CA VAL A 346 38.83 -9.48 12.42
C VAL A 346 38.80 -8.74 13.75
N LEU A 347 38.40 -9.43 14.83
CA LEU A 347 38.37 -8.84 16.17
C LEU A 347 39.76 -8.38 16.63
N LEU A 348 40.78 -9.23 16.50
CA LEU A 348 42.15 -8.90 16.88
C LEU A 348 42.72 -7.74 16.07
N LYS A 349 42.42 -7.66 14.77
CA LYS A 349 42.80 -6.54 13.91
C LYS A 349 42.09 -5.24 14.30
N LYS A 350 40.78 -5.28 14.60
CA LYS A 350 40.02 -4.11 15.07
C LYS A 350 40.50 -3.60 16.43
N LEU A 351 40.98 -4.49 17.30
CA LEU A 351 41.52 -4.12 18.61
C LEU A 351 42.96 -3.60 18.57
N ASN A 352 43.68 -3.76 17.46
CA ASN A 352 45.06 -3.32 17.32
C ASN A 352 45.14 -1.88 16.77
N PRO A 353 45.53 -0.88 17.58
CA PRO A 353 45.58 0.53 17.16
C PRO A 353 46.67 0.84 16.13
N PHE A 354 47.60 -0.08 15.88
CA PHE A 354 48.68 0.07 14.89
C PHE A 354 48.42 -0.72 13.60
N ALA A 355 47.33 -1.47 13.50
CA ALA A 355 46.98 -2.20 12.29
C ALA A 355 46.28 -1.27 11.29
N GLU A 356 46.49 -1.51 9.99
CA GLU A 356 45.68 -0.88 8.96
C GLU A 356 44.19 -1.20 9.21
N PRO A 357 43.31 -0.19 9.10
CA PRO A 357 41.89 -0.38 9.31
C PRO A 357 41.33 -1.35 8.26
N ILE A 358 40.86 -2.50 8.73
CA ILE A 358 40.20 -3.49 7.89
C ILE A 358 38.73 -3.10 7.70
N LYS A 359 38.30 -3.01 6.44
CA LYS A 359 36.91 -2.75 6.09
C LYS A 359 36.28 -4.00 5.50
N VAL A 360 35.58 -4.72 6.36
CA VAL A 360 34.83 -5.95 6.03
C VAL A 360 33.36 -5.65 6.26
N LEU A 361 32.53 -6.00 5.28
CA LEU A 361 31.08 -5.81 5.35
C LEU A 361 30.52 -6.58 6.56
N ASN A 362 29.67 -5.90 7.33
CA ASN A 362 28.87 -6.56 8.36
C ASN A 362 27.60 -7.19 7.75
N MET A 363 26.83 -7.93 8.54
CA MET A 363 25.63 -8.63 8.04
C MET A 363 24.56 -7.69 7.45
N GLU A 364 24.46 -6.45 7.96
CA GLU A 364 23.54 -5.43 7.46
C GLU A 364 24.05 -4.79 6.15
N GLU A 365 25.37 -4.70 5.97
CA GLU A 365 26.01 -4.12 4.78
C GLU A 365 26.15 -5.09 3.61
N ILE A 366 26.00 -6.40 3.85
CA ILE A 366 26.01 -7.44 2.81
C ILE A 366 24.72 -7.42 1.98
N GLN A 367 23.64 -6.87 2.54
CA GLN A 367 22.31 -6.86 1.93
C GLN A 367 22.18 -5.92 0.74
#